data_AF-A0A351TKT5-F1
#
_entry.id   AF-A0A351TKT5-F1
#
_cell.length_a   1.000
_cell.length_b   1.000
_cell.length_c   1.000
_cell.angle_alpha   90.00
_cell.angle_beta   90.00
_cell.angle_gamma   90.00
#
_symmetry.space_group_name_H-M   'P 1'
#
loop_
_entity.id
_entity.type
_entity.pdbx_description
1 polymer ?
#
loop_
_entity_poly.entity_id
_entity_poly.type
_entity_poly.pdbx_seq_one_letter_code
_entity_poly.pdbx_strand_id
1 'polypeptide(L)'
;MENNQVTVMGEIVSGFSYSHEIFGEGFYMMDVRCKRLSESYDMIPVMVSERLMDVSADYTGELICVNGQFRSYNRHEERKNRLVLSVFAREVSFMDEMEESSRTNQIFLDGYICKEPIYRKTPLGREIADLLLAVNRPYGKSDYIPCICWGRNARYANNFKVGERCAVWGRIQSREYMKKLDEENVERRVAFEVSVSKLELVEDIKAF
;
A
#
# COMPACT_ATOMS: atom_id res chain seq x y z
N MET A 1 7.54 -11.78 -14.55
CA MET A 1 6.28 -11.12 -14.16
C MET A 1 6.62 -10.09 -13.09
N GLU A 2 6.12 -8.86 -13.22
CA GLU A 2 6.25 -7.86 -12.15
C GLU A 2 5.32 -8.24 -11.00
N ASN A 3 5.87 -8.42 -9.81
CA ASN A 3 5.20 -8.97 -8.64
C ASN A 3 4.61 -7.91 -7.69
N ASN A 4 4.74 -6.63 -8.05
CA ASN A 4 4.22 -5.50 -7.30
C ASN A 4 3.84 -4.41 -8.30
N GLN A 5 2.54 -4.19 -8.47
CA GLN A 5 1.99 -3.23 -9.43
C GLN A 5 0.90 -2.42 -8.75
N VAL A 6 0.99 -1.11 -8.85
CA VAL A 6 0.00 -0.16 -8.33
C VAL A 6 -0.35 0.82 -9.43
N THR A 7 -1.65 1.08 -9.56
CA THR A 7 -2.17 2.23 -10.31
C THR A 7 -3.05 3.04 -9.37
N VAL A 8 -2.70 4.31 -9.21
CA VAL A 8 -3.42 5.30 -8.42
C VAL A 8 -3.78 6.47 -9.32
N MET A 9 -5.04 6.88 -9.33
CA MET A 9 -5.52 8.04 -10.06
C MET A 9 -6.28 8.95 -9.11
N GLY A 10 -5.97 10.24 -9.12
CA GLY A 10 -6.62 11.17 -8.21
C GLY A 10 -5.96 12.53 -8.20
N GLU A 11 -6.38 13.33 -7.24
CA GLU A 11 -5.95 14.71 -7.08
C GLU A 11 -4.79 14.79 -6.09
N ILE A 12 -3.74 15.55 -6.43
CA ILE A 12 -2.67 15.88 -5.47
C ILE A 12 -3.25 16.85 -4.44
N VAL A 13 -3.12 16.53 -3.16
CA VAL A 13 -3.75 17.31 -2.06
C VAL A 13 -2.74 17.76 -1.01
N SER A 14 -1.45 17.61 -1.27
CA SER A 14 -0.36 18.10 -0.43
C SER A 14 0.79 18.61 -1.28
N GLY A 15 1.61 19.50 -0.72
CA GLY A 15 2.94 19.77 -1.25
C GLY A 15 3.92 18.61 -1.04
N PHE A 16 5.13 18.75 -1.55
CA PHE A 16 6.20 17.76 -1.39
C PHE A 16 6.87 17.84 -0.02
N SER A 17 7.07 16.68 0.59
CA SER A 17 7.83 16.54 1.85
C SER A 17 9.06 15.66 1.61
N TYR A 18 10.26 16.20 1.81
CA TYR A 18 11.50 15.43 1.63
C TYR A 18 11.50 14.15 2.47
N SER A 19 11.93 13.04 1.85
CA SER A 19 12.05 11.74 2.48
C SER A 19 13.51 11.36 2.71
N HIS A 20 14.26 11.16 1.63
CA HIS A 20 15.64 10.72 1.64
C HIS A 20 16.28 10.91 0.27
N GLU A 21 17.61 10.74 0.21
CA GLU A 21 18.39 10.79 -1.02
C GLU A 21 19.11 9.45 -1.22
N ILE A 22 19.15 8.96 -2.46
CA ILE A 22 19.94 7.79 -2.84
C ILE A 22 20.78 8.14 -4.06
N PHE A 23 22.11 8.02 -3.96
CA PHE A 23 23.04 8.30 -5.06
C PHE A 23 22.82 9.68 -5.73
N GLY A 24 22.54 10.72 -4.95
CA GLY A 24 22.28 12.07 -5.47
C GLY A 24 20.90 12.27 -6.09
N GLU A 25 19.97 11.33 -5.91
CA GLU A 25 18.57 11.45 -6.33
C GLU A 25 17.68 11.63 -5.08
N GLY A 26 17.01 12.78 -5.01
CA GLY A 26 16.06 13.12 -3.95
C GLY A 26 14.69 12.45 -4.13
N PHE A 27 14.15 11.92 -3.04
CA PHE A 27 12.82 11.33 -2.97
C PHE A 27 11.92 12.11 -2.01
N TYR A 28 10.69 12.35 -2.44
CA TYR A 28 9.72 13.21 -1.77
C TYR A 28 8.38 12.50 -1.63
N MET A 29 7.69 12.77 -0.53
CA MET A 29 6.35 12.28 -0.27
C MET A 29 5.33 13.32 -0.72
N MET A 30 4.23 12.87 -1.32
CA MET A 30 3.00 13.63 -1.55
C MET A 30 1.79 12.74 -1.29
N ASP A 31 0.63 13.32 -1.00
CA ASP A 31 -0.62 12.59 -0.82
C ASP A 31 -1.54 12.79 -2.04
N VAL A 32 -2.06 11.67 -2.54
CA VAL A 32 -3.01 11.64 -3.66
C VAL A 32 -4.38 11.18 -3.15
N ARG A 33 -5.40 12.02 -3.36
CA ARG A 33 -6.79 11.74 -2.99
C ARG A 33 -7.49 11.00 -4.13
N CYS A 34 -7.77 9.73 -3.90
CA CYS A 34 -8.45 8.85 -4.85
C CYS A 34 -9.94 8.76 -4.48
N LYS A 35 -10.84 9.22 -5.36
CA LYS A 35 -12.29 9.05 -5.15
C LYS A 35 -12.67 7.58 -5.29
N ARG A 36 -13.54 7.08 -4.40
CA ARG A 36 -14.20 5.78 -4.57
C ARG A 36 -15.46 5.97 -5.42
N LEU A 37 -16.08 4.86 -5.85
CA LEU A 37 -17.44 4.90 -6.42
C LEU A 37 -18.49 5.38 -5.40
N SER A 38 -18.19 5.25 -4.12
CA SER A 38 -18.89 5.93 -3.05
C SER A 38 -18.30 7.32 -2.81
N GLU A 39 -19.05 8.23 -2.19
CA GLU A 39 -18.61 9.59 -1.77
C GLU A 39 -17.43 9.63 -0.78
N SER A 40 -16.79 8.49 -0.51
CA SER A 40 -15.59 8.38 0.30
C SER A 40 -14.34 8.47 -0.57
N TYR A 41 -13.21 8.85 0.03
CA TYR A 41 -11.92 8.93 -0.64
C TYR A 41 -10.86 8.10 0.09
N ASP A 42 -9.85 7.66 -0.66
CA ASP A 42 -8.61 7.11 -0.14
C ASP A 42 -7.50 8.16 -0.26
N MET A 43 -6.79 8.43 0.83
CA MET A 43 -5.62 9.30 0.84
C MET A 43 -4.39 8.41 0.70
N ILE A 44 -3.77 8.37 -0.46
CA ILE A 44 -2.67 7.46 -0.76
C ILE A 44 -1.34 8.22 -0.72
N PRO A 45 -0.41 7.84 0.18
CA PRO A 45 0.92 8.42 0.19
C PRO A 45 1.72 7.89 -1.00
N VAL A 46 2.22 8.80 -1.81
CA VAL A 46 3.06 8.54 -2.98
C VAL A 46 4.45 9.08 -2.70
N MET A 47 5.46 8.26 -2.97
CA MET A 47 6.85 8.65 -2.98
C MET A 47 7.28 8.85 -4.43
N VAL A 48 7.74 10.05 -4.76
CA VAL A 48 8.18 10.44 -6.10
C VAL A 48 9.64 10.89 -6.07
N SER A 49 10.34 10.65 -7.18
CA SER A 49 11.68 11.14 -7.42
C SER A 49 11.63 12.56 -7.97
N GLU A 50 12.58 13.41 -7.59
CA GLU A 50 12.79 14.72 -8.22
C GLU A 50 13.11 14.64 -9.73
N ARG A 51 13.46 13.47 -10.24
CA ARG A 51 13.63 13.21 -11.68
C ARG A 51 12.31 13.01 -12.42
N LEU A 52 11.24 12.65 -11.70
CA LEU A 52 9.91 12.43 -12.27
C LEU A 52 9.04 13.68 -12.20
N MET A 53 9.25 14.56 -11.22
CA MET A 53 8.47 15.78 -11.01
C MET A 53 9.36 16.91 -10.48
N ASP A 54 9.06 18.15 -10.85
CA ASP A 54 9.69 19.33 -10.25
C ASP A 54 9.17 19.54 -8.82
N VAL A 55 9.95 19.07 -7.85
CA VAL A 55 9.58 19.11 -6.43
C VAL A 55 9.58 20.51 -5.81
N SER A 56 9.97 21.55 -6.58
CA SER A 56 9.91 22.95 -6.15
C SER A 56 8.59 23.65 -6.50
N ALA A 57 7.79 23.07 -7.40
CA ALA A 57 6.49 23.58 -7.81
C ALA A 57 5.35 23.10 -6.90
N ASP A 58 4.22 23.81 -6.92
CA ASP A 58 2.97 23.38 -6.29
C ASP A 58 2.04 22.78 -7.34
N TYR A 59 1.68 21.52 -7.13
CA TYR A 59 0.73 20.78 -7.98
C TYR A 59 -0.57 20.45 -7.24
N THR A 60 -0.83 21.08 -6.08
CA THR A 60 -2.07 20.85 -5.33
C THR A 60 -3.28 21.17 -6.19
N GLY A 61 -4.22 20.22 -6.30
CA GLY A 61 -5.40 20.30 -7.15
C GLY A 61 -5.25 19.64 -8.52
N GLU A 62 -4.03 19.31 -8.95
CA GLU A 62 -3.79 18.64 -10.23
C GLU A 62 -4.22 17.17 -10.19
N LEU A 63 -4.80 16.70 -11.29
CA LEU A 63 -5.18 15.30 -11.46
C LEU A 63 -4.02 14.53 -12.08
N ILE A 64 -3.67 13.40 -11.46
CA ILE A 64 -2.57 12.55 -11.91
C ILE A 64 -2.98 11.07 -11.94
N CYS A 65 -2.32 10.32 -12.83
CA CYS A 65 -2.18 8.88 -12.74
C CYS A 65 -0.75 8.53 -12.35
N VAL A 66 -0.60 7.69 -11.33
CA VAL A 66 0.66 7.17 -10.83
C VAL A 66 0.69 5.67 -11.06
N ASN A 67 1.66 5.21 -11.85
CA ASN A 67 2.01 3.79 -11.96
C ASN A 67 3.27 3.51 -11.16
N GLY A 68 3.25 2.47 -10.33
CA GLY A 68 4.34 2.24 -9.38
C GLY A 68 4.26 0.93 -8.63
N GLN A 69 4.90 0.92 -7.46
CA GLN A 69 4.98 -0.24 -6.57
C GLN A 69 4.61 0.17 -5.15
N PHE A 70 3.86 -0.66 -4.44
CA PHE A 70 3.58 -0.40 -3.04
C PHE A 70 4.73 -0.92 -2.19
N ARG A 71 5.54 -0.02 -1.65
CA ARG A 71 6.78 -0.37 -0.96
C ARG A 71 6.65 -0.14 0.53
N SER A 72 7.39 -0.94 1.30
CA SER A 72 7.50 -0.79 2.75
C SER A 72 8.94 -0.54 3.14
N TYR A 73 9.18 0.37 4.08
CA TYR A 73 10.49 0.53 4.70
C TYR A 73 10.37 0.91 6.17
N ASN A 74 11.36 0.52 6.96
CA ASN A 74 11.46 0.95 8.34
C ASN A 74 12.14 2.31 8.39
N ARG A 75 11.41 3.32 8.86
CA ARG A 75 11.98 4.61 9.21
C ARG A 75 12.49 4.53 10.65
N HIS A 76 13.79 4.69 10.80
CA HIS A 76 14.45 4.78 12.10
C HIS A 76 14.39 6.23 12.57
N GLU A 77 13.53 6.51 13.54
CA GLU A 77 13.52 7.77 14.29
C GLU A 77 14.20 7.52 15.65
N GLU A 78 14.80 8.53 16.27
CA GLU A 78 15.73 8.44 17.42
C GLU A 78 15.30 7.49 18.56
N ARG A 79 14.00 7.21 18.72
CA ARG A 79 13.47 6.32 19.76
C ARG A 79 12.52 5.22 19.27
N LYS A 80 12.14 5.19 17.98
CA LYS A 80 11.07 4.30 17.49
C LYS A 80 11.30 3.90 16.03
N ASN A 81 11.12 2.62 15.73
CA ASN A 81 10.98 2.13 14.37
C ASN A 81 9.52 2.29 13.93
N ARG A 82 9.29 2.94 12.77
CA ARG A 82 7.98 3.05 12.14
C ARG A 82 8.04 2.41 10.76
N LEU A 83 7.19 1.42 10.52
CA LEU A 83 6.96 0.90 9.18
C LEU A 83 6.19 1.95 8.38
N VAL A 84 6.79 2.41 7.30
CA VAL A 84 6.16 3.31 6.33
C VAL A 84 5.80 2.48 5.11
N LEU A 85 4.56 2.62 4.64
CA LEU A 85 4.14 2.11 3.34
C LEU A 85 3.71 3.26 2.45
N SER A 86 4.16 3.25 1.20
CA SER A 86 3.81 4.24 0.20
C SER A 86 3.91 3.68 -1.21
N VAL A 87 3.22 4.32 -2.14
CA VAL A 87 3.35 4.01 -3.57
C VAL A 87 4.63 4.67 -4.06
N PHE A 88 5.63 3.87 -4.38
CA PHE A 88 6.82 4.34 -5.08
C PHE A 88 6.49 4.54 -6.56
N ALA A 89 6.40 5.79 -6.98
CA ALA A 89 6.11 6.16 -8.36
C ALA A 89 7.25 5.72 -9.29
N ARG A 90 6.89 5.06 -10.39
CA ARG A 90 7.79 4.77 -11.51
C ARG A 90 7.46 5.66 -12.70
N GLU A 91 6.19 6.05 -12.81
CA GLU A 91 5.66 6.94 -13.82
C GLU A 91 4.56 7.79 -13.19
N VAL A 92 4.51 9.07 -13.58
CA VAL A 92 3.45 10.01 -13.23
C VAL A 92 3.01 10.71 -14.51
N SER A 93 1.70 10.73 -14.76
CA SER A 93 1.11 11.44 -15.89
C SER A 93 0.00 12.36 -15.40
N PHE A 94 0.00 13.61 -15.85
CA PHE A 94 -1.08 14.56 -15.60
C PHE A 94 -2.30 14.22 -16.47
N MET A 95 -3.48 14.51 -15.95
CA MET A 95 -4.76 14.21 -16.58
C MET A 95 -5.64 15.46 -16.55
N ASP A 96 -6.43 15.68 -17.60
CA ASP A 96 -7.38 16.80 -17.63
C ASP A 96 -8.66 16.46 -16.86
N GLU A 97 -9.13 15.22 -16.99
CA GLU A 97 -10.39 14.75 -16.41
C GLU A 97 -10.29 13.30 -15.92
N MET A 98 -11.15 12.92 -14.95
CA MET A 98 -11.31 11.54 -14.49
C MET A 98 -12.65 10.99 -14.97
N GLU A 99 -12.63 9.88 -15.71
CA GLU A 99 -13.88 9.20 -16.05
C GLU A 99 -14.54 8.65 -14.77
N GLU A 100 -15.87 8.79 -14.63
CA GLU A 100 -16.63 8.33 -13.45
C GLU A 100 -16.44 6.83 -13.16
N SER A 101 -16.15 6.03 -14.19
CA SER A 101 -15.93 4.59 -14.06
C SER A 101 -14.47 4.19 -13.78
N SER A 102 -13.57 5.17 -13.70
CA SER A 102 -12.13 4.94 -13.52
C SER A 102 -11.85 4.16 -12.24
N ARG A 103 -11.05 3.11 -12.33
CA ARG A 103 -10.57 2.38 -11.16
C ARG A 103 -9.34 3.10 -10.61
N THR A 104 -9.59 4.03 -9.70
CA THR A 104 -8.62 5.01 -9.17
C THR A 104 -7.58 4.48 -8.20
N ASN A 105 -7.73 3.25 -7.72
CA ASN A 105 -6.84 2.67 -6.71
C ASN A 105 -6.87 1.16 -6.91
N GLN A 106 -5.87 0.66 -7.61
CA GLN A 106 -5.69 -0.75 -7.93
C GLN A 106 -4.30 -1.19 -7.52
N ILE A 107 -4.24 -2.35 -6.89
CA ILE A 107 -2.98 -2.98 -6.53
C ILE A 107 -3.02 -4.47 -6.86
N PHE A 108 -1.91 -4.96 -7.39
CA PHE A 108 -1.60 -6.38 -7.56
C PHE A 108 -0.27 -6.68 -6.88
N LEU A 109 -0.24 -7.73 -6.08
CA LEU A 109 0.95 -8.25 -5.39
C LEU A 109 1.07 -9.75 -5.63
N ASP A 110 2.29 -10.21 -5.82
CA ASP A 110 2.67 -11.62 -5.87
C ASP A 110 3.85 -11.81 -4.91
N GLY A 111 3.60 -12.56 -3.84
CA GLY A 111 4.55 -12.70 -2.76
C GLY A 111 4.30 -13.94 -1.93
N TYR A 112 4.89 -13.99 -0.74
CA TYR A 112 4.85 -15.16 0.12
C TYR A 112 4.23 -14.82 1.46
N ILE A 113 3.41 -15.71 1.99
CA ILE A 113 2.87 -15.60 3.34
C ILE A 113 4.03 -15.70 4.34
N CYS A 114 4.31 -14.64 5.09
CA CYS A 114 5.45 -14.60 6.01
C CYS A 114 5.06 -14.69 7.49
N LYS A 115 3.76 -14.71 7.79
CA LYS A 115 3.19 -14.96 9.12
C LYS A 115 1.90 -15.76 8.96
N GLU A 116 1.55 -16.54 9.99
CA GLU A 116 0.27 -17.24 10.03
C GLU A 116 -0.90 -16.26 9.88
N PRO A 117 -1.89 -16.56 9.03
CA PRO A 117 -3.10 -15.75 8.90
C PRO A 117 -3.84 -15.59 10.23
N ILE A 118 -4.28 -14.36 10.54
CA ILE A 118 -5.05 -14.09 11.77
C ILE A 118 -6.53 -13.94 11.41
N TYR A 119 -7.26 -15.04 11.48
CA TYR A 119 -8.71 -15.05 11.26
C TYR A 119 -9.51 -14.65 12.50
N ARG A 120 -10.51 -13.80 12.33
CA ARG A 120 -11.46 -13.40 13.39
C ARG A 120 -12.79 -12.95 12.84
N LYS A 121 -13.78 -12.81 13.73
CA LYS A 121 -15.05 -12.12 13.47
C LYS A 121 -15.05 -10.77 14.15
N THR A 122 -15.49 -9.73 13.46
CA THR A 122 -15.75 -8.42 14.07
C THR A 122 -16.95 -8.49 15.02
N PRO A 123 -17.15 -7.49 15.91
CA PRO A 123 -18.35 -7.44 16.75
C PRO A 123 -19.68 -7.48 15.96
N LEU A 124 -19.66 -7.04 14.70
CA LEU A 124 -20.81 -7.10 13.78
C LEU A 124 -20.87 -8.41 12.97
N GLY A 125 -20.11 -9.44 13.37
CA GLY A 125 -20.11 -10.76 12.75
C GLY A 125 -19.39 -10.86 11.40
N ARG A 126 -18.70 -9.79 10.93
CA ARG A 126 -17.96 -9.84 9.67
C ARG A 126 -16.71 -10.69 9.82
N GLU A 127 -16.52 -11.65 8.92
CA GLU A 127 -15.36 -12.53 8.89
C GLU A 127 -14.19 -11.82 8.20
N ILE A 128 -13.04 -11.76 8.88
CA ILE A 128 -11.84 -11.10 8.40
C ILE A 128 -10.59 -11.96 8.67
N ALA A 129 -9.57 -11.80 7.83
CA ALA A 129 -8.26 -12.40 8.07
C ALA A 129 -7.15 -11.39 7.75
N ASP A 130 -6.25 -11.15 8.70
CA ASP A 130 -5.03 -10.38 8.43
C ASP A 130 -3.98 -11.31 7.83
N LEU A 131 -3.35 -10.87 6.74
CA LEU A 131 -2.19 -11.48 6.11
C LEU A 131 -1.01 -10.51 6.16
N LEU A 132 0.20 -11.06 6.20
CA LEU A 132 1.43 -10.30 5.94
C LEU A 132 2.14 -10.96 4.75
N LEU A 133 2.18 -10.23 3.63
CA LEU A 133 2.77 -10.71 2.39
C LEU A 133 4.19 -10.15 2.24
N ALA A 134 5.17 -11.03 2.06
CA ALA A 134 6.52 -10.66 1.69
C ALA A 134 6.64 -10.63 0.16
N VAL A 135 6.79 -9.43 -0.40
CA VAL A 135 6.89 -9.18 -1.84
C VAL A 135 8.35 -8.89 -2.17
N ASN A 136 8.98 -9.82 -2.87
CA ASN A 136 10.42 -9.78 -3.12
C ASN A 136 10.78 -8.65 -4.09
N ARG A 137 11.92 -8.02 -3.83
CA ARG A 137 12.53 -6.98 -4.65
C ARG A 137 13.89 -7.47 -5.17
N PRO A 138 14.43 -6.83 -6.21
CA PRO A 138 15.83 -7.02 -6.59
C PRO A 138 16.78 -6.83 -5.40
N TYR A 139 17.94 -7.48 -5.49
CA TYR A 139 19.02 -7.38 -4.50
C TYR A 139 18.67 -7.92 -3.10
N GLY A 140 17.79 -8.93 -3.03
CA GLY A 140 17.52 -9.66 -1.79
C GLY A 140 16.74 -8.86 -0.73
N LYS A 141 16.07 -7.78 -1.13
CA LYS A 141 15.14 -7.03 -0.27
C LYS A 141 13.72 -7.56 -0.46
N SER A 142 12.84 -7.31 0.51
CA SER A 142 11.41 -7.60 0.38
C SER A 142 10.60 -6.49 1.04
N ASP A 143 9.45 -6.16 0.44
CA ASP A 143 8.44 -5.34 1.07
C ASP A 143 7.50 -6.25 1.88
N TYR A 144 7.19 -5.86 3.12
CA TYR A 144 6.28 -6.58 4.00
C TYR A 144 4.96 -5.82 4.08
N ILE A 145 3.97 -6.31 3.34
CA ILE A 145 2.74 -5.58 3.08
C ILE A 145 1.59 -6.25 3.84
N PRO A 146 0.95 -5.53 4.80
CA PRO A 146 -0.25 -6.01 5.45
C PRO A 146 -1.41 -6.08 4.44
N CYS A 147 -2.17 -7.16 4.46
CA CYS A 147 -3.37 -7.32 3.67
C CYS A 147 -4.53 -7.76 4.57
N ILE A 148 -5.73 -7.23 4.33
CA ILE A 148 -6.95 -7.61 5.04
C ILE A 148 -7.91 -8.26 4.08
N CYS A 149 -8.26 -9.51 4.40
CA CYS A 149 -9.23 -10.31 3.65
C CYS A 149 -10.61 -10.22 4.30
N TRP A 150 -11.67 -10.29 3.50
CA TRP A 150 -13.05 -10.15 3.95
C TRP A 150 -13.92 -11.34 3.52
N GLY A 151 -14.85 -11.75 4.37
CA GLY A 151 -15.89 -12.73 4.04
C GLY A 151 -15.33 -14.06 3.51
N ARG A 152 -15.66 -14.39 2.25
CA ARG A 152 -15.18 -15.64 1.60
C ARG A 152 -13.66 -15.66 1.48
N ASN A 153 -13.04 -14.52 1.13
CA ASN A 153 -11.59 -14.39 1.05
C ASN A 153 -10.94 -14.63 2.41
N ALA A 154 -11.54 -14.14 3.49
CA ALA A 154 -11.04 -14.38 4.86
C ALA A 154 -11.05 -15.86 5.24
N ARG A 155 -12.15 -16.56 4.94
CA ARG A 155 -12.27 -18.01 5.21
C ARG A 155 -11.30 -18.83 4.37
N TYR A 156 -11.07 -18.43 3.13
CA TYR A 156 -10.09 -19.07 2.25
C TYR A 156 -8.67 -18.86 2.78
N ALA A 157 -8.30 -17.59 3.04
CA ALA A 157 -7.02 -17.17 3.58
C ALA A 157 -6.66 -17.83 4.92
N ASN A 158 -7.64 -18.15 5.75
CA ASN A 158 -7.42 -18.84 7.03
C ASN A 158 -6.73 -20.20 6.91
N ASN A 159 -6.76 -20.82 5.72
CA ASN A 159 -6.11 -22.12 5.50
C ASN A 159 -4.66 -21.98 4.99
N PHE A 160 -4.19 -20.76 4.76
CA PHE A 160 -2.86 -20.53 4.19
C PHE A 160 -1.78 -20.75 5.25
N LYS A 161 -0.61 -21.14 4.80
CA LYS A 161 0.56 -21.46 5.62
C LYS A 161 1.72 -20.53 5.29
N VAL A 162 2.57 -20.31 6.28
CA VAL A 162 3.82 -19.57 6.09
C VAL A 162 4.65 -20.25 5.00
N GLY A 163 5.19 -19.45 4.08
CA GLY A 163 5.98 -19.89 2.93
C GLY A 163 5.17 -20.15 1.67
N GLU A 164 3.83 -20.19 1.73
CA GLU A 164 3.02 -20.35 0.51
C GLU A 164 3.03 -19.07 -0.35
N ARG A 165 3.16 -19.25 -1.66
CA ARG A 165 3.10 -18.16 -2.63
C ARG A 165 1.64 -17.77 -2.89
N CYS A 166 1.36 -16.48 -2.82
CA CYS A 166 0.02 -15.93 -2.92
C CYS A 166 0.02 -14.68 -3.81
N ALA A 167 -0.91 -14.67 -4.75
CA ALA A 167 -1.25 -13.49 -5.53
C ALA A 167 -2.48 -12.78 -4.93
N VAL A 168 -2.39 -11.46 -4.80
CA VAL A 168 -3.38 -10.60 -4.15
C VAL A 168 -3.75 -9.45 -5.09
N TRP A 169 -5.04 -9.21 -5.25
CA TRP A 169 -5.60 -8.02 -5.86
C TRP A 169 -6.44 -7.26 -4.86
N GLY A 170 -6.42 -5.95 -4.94
CA GLY A 170 -7.17 -5.14 -4.00
C GLY A 170 -7.05 -3.65 -4.24
N ARG A 171 -7.20 -2.92 -3.14
CA ARG A 171 -7.07 -1.46 -3.06
C ARG A 171 -6.23 -1.12 -1.85
N ILE A 172 -5.38 -0.10 -1.96
CA ILE A 172 -4.66 0.43 -0.79
C ILE A 172 -5.67 1.18 0.08
N GLN A 173 -5.66 0.95 1.39
CA GLN A 173 -6.49 1.69 2.33
C GLN A 173 -5.69 2.10 3.55
N SER A 174 -6.14 3.16 4.20
CA SER A 174 -5.67 3.55 5.52
C SER A 174 -6.56 2.93 6.60
N ARG A 175 -5.97 2.65 7.75
CA ARG A 175 -6.68 2.38 8.99
C ARG A 175 -6.07 3.18 10.13
N GLU A 176 -6.92 3.59 11.05
CA GLU A 176 -6.49 4.30 12.23
C GLU A 176 -6.38 3.37 13.41
N TYR A 177 -5.40 3.61 14.25
CA TYR A 177 -5.24 2.90 15.51
C TYR A 177 -4.73 3.84 16.59
N MET A 178 -5.08 3.51 17.83
CA MET A 178 -4.63 4.22 19.01
C MET A 178 -3.41 3.49 19.57
N LYS A 179 -2.24 4.16 19.56
CA LYS A 179 -1.03 3.65 20.18
C LYS A 179 -0.91 4.22 21.58
N LYS A 180 -1.01 3.35 22.61
CA LYS A 180 -0.66 3.74 23.97
C LYS A 180 0.85 4.02 24.05
N LEU A 181 1.21 5.19 24.51
CA LEU A 181 2.60 5.60 24.76
C LEU A 181 3.00 5.29 26.20
N ASP A 182 2.07 5.54 27.13
CA ASP A 182 2.13 5.21 28.56
C ASP A 182 0.69 5.10 29.11
N GLU A 183 0.50 5.11 30.43
CA GLU A 183 -0.81 4.94 31.08
C GLU A 183 -1.78 6.11 30.79
N GLU A 184 -1.26 7.32 30.54
CA GLU A 184 -2.06 8.54 30.37
C GLU A 184 -2.10 9.02 28.90
N ASN A 185 -1.10 8.66 28.09
CA ASN A 185 -0.94 9.18 26.73
C ASN A 185 -1.28 8.14 25.65
N VAL A 186 -2.20 8.52 24.77
CA VAL A 186 -2.59 7.73 23.59
C VAL A 186 -2.42 8.57 22.34
N GLU A 187 -1.68 8.05 21.36
CA GLU A 187 -1.40 8.71 20.09
C GLU A 187 -2.21 8.05 18.96
N ARG A 188 -3.03 8.82 18.25
CA ARG A 188 -3.73 8.35 17.03
C ARG A 188 -2.72 8.23 15.90
N ARG A 189 -2.67 7.06 15.26
CA ARG A 189 -1.76 6.77 14.15
C ARG A 189 -2.52 6.20 12.97
N VAL A 190 -1.98 6.46 11.78
CA VAL A 190 -2.46 5.86 10.53
C VAL A 190 -1.49 4.75 10.11
N ALA A 191 -2.04 3.62 9.70
CA ALA A 191 -1.33 2.55 9.01
C ALA A 191 -1.97 2.30 7.66
N PHE A 192 -1.20 1.79 6.70
CA PHE A 192 -1.69 1.41 5.38
C PHE A 192 -1.62 -0.10 5.20
N GLU A 193 -2.60 -0.61 4.46
CA GLU A 193 -2.75 -2.03 4.15
C GLU A 193 -3.48 -2.21 2.82
N VAL A 194 -3.49 -3.44 2.31
CA VAL A 194 -4.24 -3.81 1.11
C VAL A 194 -5.58 -4.42 1.50
N SER A 195 -6.68 -3.78 1.11
CA SER A 195 -8.02 -4.36 1.19
C SER A 195 -8.22 -5.33 0.04
N VAL A 196 -8.25 -6.63 0.36
CA VAL A 196 -8.19 -7.70 -0.64
C VAL A 196 -9.56 -7.93 -1.29
N SER A 197 -9.63 -7.75 -2.61
CA SER A 197 -10.79 -8.07 -3.43
C SER A 197 -10.74 -9.50 -4.00
N LYS A 198 -9.53 -9.98 -4.33
CA LYS A 198 -9.27 -11.34 -4.81
C LYS A 198 -7.91 -11.80 -4.28
N LEU A 199 -7.80 -13.09 -3.96
CA LEU A 199 -6.51 -13.73 -3.71
C LEU A 199 -6.52 -15.18 -4.18
N GLU A 200 -5.35 -15.70 -4.55
CA GLU A 200 -5.16 -17.09 -4.93
C GLU A 200 -3.77 -17.57 -4.51
N LEU A 201 -3.68 -18.82 -4.04
CA LEU A 201 -2.38 -19.48 -3.93
C LEU A 201 -1.87 -19.78 -5.33
N VAL A 202 -0.60 -19.46 -5.57
CA VAL A 202 0.07 -19.71 -6.84
C VAL A 202 0.85 -21.00 -6.69
N GLU A 203 0.57 -21.98 -7.54
CA GLU A 203 1.37 -23.20 -7.57
C GLU A 203 2.79 -22.86 -8.03
N ASP A 204 3.79 -23.29 -7.26
CA ASP A 204 5.16 -23.26 -7.74
C ASP A 204 5.29 -24.27 -8.87
N ILE A 205 5.44 -23.77 -10.10
CA ILE A 205 5.95 -24.60 -11.20
C ILE A 205 7.37 -24.96 -10.79
N LYS A 206 7.54 -26.14 -10.19
CA LYS A 206 8.85 -26.74 -10.00
C LYS A 206 9.47 -26.84 -11.39
N ALA A 207 10.46 -25.99 -11.67
CA ALA A 207 11.34 -26.18 -12.80
C ALA A 207 12.03 -27.54 -12.60
N PHE A 208 11.68 -28.51 -13.44
CA PHE A 208 12.39 -29.78 -13.56
C PHE A 208 13.71 -29.56 -14.28
#